data_AF-A0A2U8BS00-F1
#
_entry.id   AF-A0A2U8BS00-F1
#
_cell.length_a   1.000
_cell.length_b   1.000
_cell.length_c   1.000
_cell.angle_alpha   90.00
_cell.angle_beta   90.00
_cell.angle_gamma   90.00
#
_symmetry.space_group_name_H-M   'P 1'
#
loop_
_entity.id
_entity.type
_entity.pdbx_description
1 polymer ?
#
loop_
_entity_poly.entity_id
_entity_poly.type
_entity_poly.pdbx_seq_one_letter_code
_entity_poly.pdbx_strand_id
1 'polypeptide(L)'
;MKIEMIPVRSSNLKEIGYDHKNELLIIIFHKGDAYRYTNVPYDTYTQLMKGDPDNNSIGKYFCAHIRTNPQYRYSKLREKSFKDHDGKKFYVE
;
A
#
# COMPACT_ATOMS: atom_id res chain seq x y z
N MET A 1 11.45 11.13 -1.23
CA MET A 1 9.99 11.47 -1.43
C MET A 1 9.23 11.21 -0.14
N LYS A 2 8.17 11.95 0.22
CA LYS A 2 7.40 11.73 1.48
C LYS A 2 5.98 11.23 1.16
N ILE A 3 5.64 10.02 1.58
CA ILE A 3 4.33 9.41 1.34
C ILE A 3 3.66 9.14 2.68
N GLU A 4 2.41 9.58 2.83
CA GLU A 4 1.59 9.26 4.00
C GLU A 4 1.24 7.77 4.04
N MET A 5 1.42 7.16 5.21
CA MET A 5 1.06 5.75 5.46
C MET A 5 -0.22 5.68 6.28
N ILE A 6 -1.25 5.07 5.68
CA ILE A 6 -2.57 4.89 6.31
C ILE A 6 -2.64 3.47 6.87
N PRO A 7 -2.90 3.29 8.18
CA PRO A 7 -3.13 1.97 8.75
C PRO A 7 -4.44 1.40 8.24
N VAL A 8 -4.46 0.10 7.96
CA VAL A 8 -5.64 -0.59 7.41
C VAL A 8 -6.08 -1.77 8.28
N ARG A 9 -7.39 -2.03 8.31
CA ARG A 9 -7.94 -3.21 8.98
C ARG A 9 -7.81 -4.42 8.07
N SER A 10 -6.69 -5.12 8.16
CA SER A 10 -6.42 -6.36 7.41
C SER A 10 -5.61 -7.32 8.28
N SER A 11 -5.80 -8.63 8.10
CA SER A 11 -5.03 -9.67 8.79
C SER A 11 -3.60 -9.81 8.26
N ASN A 12 -3.33 -9.31 7.04
CA ASN A 12 -2.03 -9.45 6.39
C ASN A 12 -1.34 -8.10 6.13
N LEU A 13 -2.12 -7.07 5.78
CA LEU A 13 -1.63 -5.73 5.45
C LEU A 13 -1.73 -4.84 6.69
N LYS A 14 -0.66 -4.12 7.00
CA LYS A 14 -0.56 -3.23 8.17
C LYS A 14 -0.88 -1.79 7.79
N GLU A 15 -0.16 -1.28 6.79
CA GLU A 15 -0.23 0.12 6.35
C GLU A 15 -0.12 0.19 4.83
N ILE A 16 -0.81 1.17 4.23
CA ILE A 16 -0.81 1.45 2.80
C ILE A 16 -0.49 2.92 2.58
N GLY A 17 0.46 3.20 1.68
CA GLY A 17 0.76 4.55 1.23
C GLY A 17 0.57 4.65 -0.27
N TYR A 18 0.17 5.81 -0.76
CA TYR A 18 -0.01 6.04 -2.18
C TYR A 18 0.46 7.43 -2.59
N ASP A 19 1.24 7.51 -3.66
CA ASP A 19 1.56 8.76 -4.33
C ASP A 19 0.88 8.80 -5.70
N HIS A 20 -0.12 9.68 -5.81
CA HIS A 20 -0.89 9.92 -7.03
C HIS A 20 -0.03 10.47 -8.17
N LYS A 21 1.00 11.27 -7.89
CA LYS A 21 1.81 11.90 -8.94
C LYS A 21 2.68 10.87 -9.67
N ASN A 22 3.12 9.84 -8.94
CA ASN A 22 4.06 8.83 -9.44
C ASN A 22 3.41 7.44 -9.61
N GLU A 23 2.09 7.33 -9.39
CA GLU A 23 1.34 6.06 -9.41
C GLU A 23 2.05 4.95 -8.60
N LEU A 24 2.53 5.34 -7.41
CA LEU A 24 3.35 4.50 -6.54
C LEU A 24 2.54 4.06 -5.33
N LEU A 25 2.31 2.75 -5.21
CA LEU A 25 1.68 2.13 -4.07
C LEU A 25 2.73 1.50 -3.15
N ILE A 26 2.72 1.84 -1.87
CA ILE A 26 3.53 1.19 -0.84
C ILE A 26 2.63 0.32 0.03
N ILE A 27 3.04 -0.92 0.22
CA ILE A 27 2.39 -1.89 1.08
C ILE A 27 3.36 -2.30 2.20
N ILE A 28 2.93 -2.16 3.45
CA ILE A 28 3.61 -2.72 4.61
C ILE A 28 2.79 -3.88 5.14
N PHE A 29 3.40 -5.05 5.28
CA PHE A 29 2.78 -6.25 5.84
C PHE A 29 2.97 -6.30 7.36
N HIS A 30 2.07 -6.98 8.07
CA HIS A 30 2.23 -7.18 9.53
C HIS A 30 3.51 -7.95 9.89
N LYS A 31 4.00 -8.79 8.98
CA LYS A 31 5.26 -9.53 9.13
C LYS A 31 6.53 -8.66 9.00
N GLY A 32 6.38 -7.36 8.72
CA GLY A 32 7.48 -6.40 8.64
C GLY A 32 8.01 -6.17 7.22
N ASP A 33 7.65 -7.02 6.26
CA ASP A 33 8.03 -6.77 4.86
C ASP A 33 7.31 -5.54 4.30
N ALA A 34 8.02 -4.76 3.48
CA ALA A 34 7.48 -3.62 2.76
C ALA A 34 7.82 -3.73 1.27
N TYR A 35 6.86 -3.38 0.42
CA TYR A 35 6.99 -3.44 -1.03
C TYR A 35 6.45 -2.17 -1.66
N ARG A 36 7.09 -1.72 -2.74
CA ARG A 36 6.53 -0.71 -3.64
C ARG A 36 6.03 -1.38 -4.91
N TYR A 37 4.91 -0.90 -5.43
CA TYR A 37 4.32 -1.25 -6.71
C TYR A 37 4.21 0.01 -7.56
N THR A 38 4.74 -0.01 -8.78
CA THR A 38 4.73 1.13 -9.71
C THR A 38 3.63 0.99 -10.76
N ASN A 39 3.19 2.13 -11.32
CA ASN A 39 2.14 2.22 -12.34
C ASN A 39 0.79 1.68 -11.83
N VAL A 40 0.49 1.88 -10.54
CA VAL A 40 -0.81 1.52 -9.96
C VAL A 40 -1.73 2.73 -10.11
N PRO A 41 -2.78 2.69 -10.95
CA PRO A 41 -3.67 3.81 -11.15
C PRO A 41 -4.40 4.21 -9.87
N TYR A 42 -4.77 5.48 -9.76
CA TYR A 42 -5.47 6.01 -8.59
C TYR A 42 -6.77 5.25 -8.31
N ASP A 43 -7.52 4.90 -9.36
CA ASP A 43 -8.75 4.12 -9.23
C ASP A 43 -8.50 2.76 -8.59
N THR A 44 -7.44 2.04 -8.98
CA THR A 44 -7.04 0.77 -8.37
C THR A 44 -6.69 0.94 -6.89
N TYR A 45 -5.99 2.02 -6.53
CA TYR A 45 -5.74 2.36 -5.12
C TYR A 45 -7.05 2.63 -4.35
N THR A 46 -7.97 3.42 -4.92
CA THR A 46 -9.24 3.71 -4.24
C THR A 46 -10.09 2.46 -4.02
N GLN A 47 -10.08 1.52 -4.98
CA GLN A 47 -10.78 0.25 -4.87
C GLN A 47 -10.09 -0.68 -3.86
N LEU A 48 -8.75 -0.67 -3.81
CA LEU A 48 -8.01 -1.36 -2.76
C LEU A 48 -8.40 -0.87 -1.36
N MET A 49 -8.53 0.44 -1.17
CA MET A 49 -8.92 1.02 0.12
C MET A 49 -10.37 0.72 0.51
N LYS A 50 -11.26 0.50 -0.47
CA LYS A 50 -12.62 -0.02 -0.23
C LYS A 50 -12.61 -1.51 0.13
N GLY A 51 -11.70 -2.28 -0.47
CA GLY A 51 -11.55 -3.71 -0.29
C GLY A 51 -12.42 -4.53 -1.25
N ASP A 52 -12.39 -5.85 -1.07
CA ASP A 52 -13.14 -6.80 -1.90
C ASP A 52 -14.67 -6.57 -1.78
N PRO A 53 -15.45 -6.58 -2.88
CA PRO A 53 -16.87 -6.24 -2.84
C PRO A 53 -17.74 -7.13 -1.94
N ASP A 54 -17.36 -8.40 -1.75
CA ASP A 54 -18.18 -9.36 -1.01
C ASP A 54 -18.02 -9.19 0.51
N ASN A 55 -16.84 -8.77 0.97
CA ASN A 55 -16.48 -8.80 2.39
C ASN A 55 -15.61 -7.63 2.87
N ASN A 56 -15.44 -6.59 2.05
CA ASN A 56 -14.60 -5.42 2.30
C ASN A 56 -13.14 -5.78 2.66
N SER A 57 -12.65 -6.95 2.23
CA SER A 57 -11.29 -7.41 2.55
C SER A 57 -10.26 -6.75 1.64
N ILE A 58 -9.49 -5.82 2.21
CA ILE A 58 -8.36 -5.17 1.55
C ILE A 58 -7.31 -6.20 1.11
N GLY A 59 -7.06 -7.22 1.95
CA GLY A 59 -6.11 -8.29 1.65
C GLY A 59 -6.53 -9.15 0.46
N LYS A 60 -7.82 -9.48 0.34
CA LYS A 60 -8.36 -10.25 -0.78
C LYS A 60 -8.27 -9.45 -2.09
N TYR A 61 -8.67 -8.18 -2.07
CA TYR A 61 -8.54 -7.27 -3.22
C TYR A 61 -7.09 -7.15 -3.68
N PHE A 62 -6.16 -6.84 -2.75
CA PHE A 62 -4.74 -6.73 -3.06
C PHE A 62 -4.19 -7.99 -3.73
N CYS A 63 -4.52 -9.17 -3.19
CA CYS A 63 -4.08 -10.43 -3.75
C CYS A 63 -4.61 -10.67 -5.17
N ALA A 64 -5.87 -10.34 -5.45
CA ALA A 64 -6.53 -10.63 -6.72
C ALA A 64 -6.21 -9.64 -7.84
N HIS A 65 -6.08 -8.35 -7.51
CA HIS A 65 -5.99 -7.28 -8.50
C HIS A 65 -4.61 -6.65 -8.63
N ILE A 66 -3.75 -6.76 -7.61
CA ILE A 66 -2.46 -6.09 -7.58
C ILE A 66 -1.32 -7.10 -7.55
N ARG A 67 -1.28 -7.99 -6.55
CA ARG A 67 -0.16 -8.93 -6.35
C ARG A 67 0.03 -9.90 -7.51
N THR A 68 -1.06 -10.36 -8.12
CA THR A 68 -1.05 -11.32 -9.24
C THR A 68 -1.06 -10.65 -10.62
N ASN A 69 -1.15 -9.32 -10.68
CA ASN A 69 -1.23 -8.59 -11.94
C ASN A 69 0.19 -8.31 -12.49
N PRO A 70 0.57 -8.90 -13.63
CA PRO A 70 1.93 -8.76 -14.17
C PRO A 70 2.24 -7.33 -14.67
N GLN A 71 1.24 -6.46 -14.83
CA GLN A 71 1.45 -5.07 -15.25
C GLN A 71 2.13 -4.23 -14.15
N TYR A 72 1.96 -4.60 -12.89
CA TYR A 72 2.53 -3.86 -11.75
C TYR A 72 3.88 -4.44 -11.36
N ARG A 73 4.94 -3.70 -11.69
CA ARG A 73 6.29 -4.03 -11.21
C ARG A 73 6.39 -3.72 -9.74
N TYR A 74 7.09 -4.58 -9.00
CA TYR A 74 7.31 -4.40 -7.58
C TYR A 74 8.75 -4.66 -7.19
N SER A 75 9.16 -4.05 -6.09
CA SER A 75 10.44 -4.33 -5.46
C SER A 75 10.32 -4.23 -3.95
N LYS A 76 11.07 -5.06 -3.24
CA LYS A 76 11.16 -4.99 -1.78
C LYS A 76 11.81 -3.66 -1.37
N LEU A 77 11.21 -2.99 -0.40
CA LEU A 77 11.77 -1.79 0.20
C LEU A 77 12.71 -2.18 1.34
N ARG A 78 13.81 -1.43 1.48
CA ARG A 78 14.58 -1.43 2.72
C ARG A 78 13.85 -0.47 3.68
N GLU A 79 13.48 -0.97 4.84
CA GLU A 79 12.53 -0.33 5.76
C GLU A 79 12.97 1.08 6.17
N LYS A 80 12.12 2.10 5.93
CA LYS A 80 12.27 3.47 6.45
C LYS A 80 10.91 4.15 6.62
N SER A 81 10.31 4.00 7.80
CA SER A 81 9.07 4.70 8.18
C SER A 81 9.38 5.72 9.27
N PHE A 82 8.78 6.90 9.18
CA PHE A 82 8.94 8.02 10.10
C PHE A 82 7.60 8.42 10.69
N LYS A 83 7.60 9.11 11.83
CA LYS A 83 6.42 9.78 12.40
C LYS A 83 6.69 11.28 12.45
N ASP A 84 5.68 12.10 12.15
CA ASP A 84 5.75 13.54 12.41
C ASP A 84 5.34 13.88 13.85
N HIS A 85 5.30 15.18 14.17
CA HIS A 85 4.92 15.70 15.48
C HIS A 85 3.46 15.39 15.88
N ASP A 86 2.56 15.16 14.92
CA ASP A 86 1.16 14.78 15.16
C ASP A 86 1.01 13.25 15.27
N GLY A 87 2.11 12.50 15.19
CA GLY A 87 2.13 11.04 15.26
C GLY A 87 1.77 10.34 13.94
N LYS A 88 1.59 11.10 12.85
CA LYS A 88 1.26 10.57 11.54
C LYS A 88 2.47 9.91 10.88
N LYS A 89 2.25 8.73 10.31
CA LYS A 89 3.32 7.91 9.71
C LYS A 89 3.57 8.27 8.26
N PHE A 90 4.83 8.29 7.86
CA PHE A 90 5.26 8.51 6.49
C PHE A 90 6.36 7.55 6.09
N TYR A 91 6.35 7.13 4.83
CA TYR A 91 7.52 6.55 4.20
C TYR A 91 8.37 7.65 3.58
N VAL A 92 9.68 7.56 3.78
CA VAL A 92 10.65 8.43 3.10
C VAL A 92 11.62 7.58 2.31
N GLU A 93 11.57 7.76 0.99
CA GLU A 93 12.58 7.26 0.05
C GLU A 93 13.77 8.21 -0.02
#